data_AF-A0A9D1DKW5-F1
#
_entry.id   AF-A0A9D1DKW5-F1
#
_cell.length_a   1.000
_cell.length_b   1.000
_cell.length_c   1.000
_cell.angle_alpha   90.00
_cell.angle_beta   90.00
_cell.angle_gamma   90.00
#
_symmetry.space_group_name_H-M   'P 1'
#
loop_
_entity.id
_entity.type
_entity.pdbx_description
1 polymer ?
#
loop_
_entity_poly.entity_id
_entity_poly.type
_entity_poly.pdbx_seq_one_letter_code
_entity_poly.pdbx_strand_id
1 'polypeptide(L)'
;MKKHFRNFCVRGMTFAWTGPVILAVVWLCLERAGIVSMLTVNEAVLGIVSSAIMAFVAAGISIVYQIENIPKAFAGLIQCAVLYIDYLGIYIINGWIPTDRIWVFTLIFLAVFVIVWSSIY
;
A
#
# COMPACT_ATOMS: atom_id res chain seq x y z
N MET A 1 5.87 -4.18 33.00
CA MET A 1 5.16 -5.16 32.14
C MET A 1 3.93 -4.58 31.42
N LYS A 2 2.92 -4.03 32.11
CA LYS A 2 1.70 -3.49 31.45
C LYS A 2 1.98 -2.48 30.31
N LYS A 3 2.95 -1.56 30.49
CA LYS A 3 3.35 -0.59 29.46
C LYS A 3 4.01 -1.24 28.24
N HIS A 4 4.88 -2.23 28.45
CA HIS A 4 5.55 -2.95 27.36
C HIS A 4 4.57 -3.85 26.59
N PHE A 5 3.67 -4.53 27.30
CA PHE A 5 2.60 -5.31 26.70
C PHE A 5 1.64 -4.42 25.89
N ARG A 6 1.22 -3.27 26.45
CA ARG A 6 0.42 -2.28 25.72
C ARG A 6 1.14 -1.78 24.47
N ASN A 7 2.42 -1.44 24.57
CA ASN A 7 3.20 -0.97 23.40
C ASN A 7 3.39 -2.07 22.35
N PHE A 8 3.56 -3.33 22.78
CA PHE A 8 3.59 -4.49 21.89
C PHE A 8 2.26 -4.66 21.15
N CYS A 9 1.13 -4.65 21.87
CA CYS A 9 -0.19 -4.76 21.26
C CYS A 9 -0.50 -3.59 20.33
N VAL A 10 -0.17 -2.34 20.71
CA VAL A 10 -0.41 -1.16 19.87
C VAL A 10 0.42 -1.25 18.59
N ARG A 11 1.73 -1.52 18.69
CA ARG A 11 2.59 -1.68 17.50
C ARG A 11 2.15 -2.87 16.64
N GLY A 12 1.90 -4.02 17.27
CA GLY A 12 1.40 -5.21 16.60
C GLY A 12 0.10 -4.91 15.83
N MET A 13 -0.86 -4.25 16.47
CA MET A 13 -2.09 -3.81 15.81
C MET A 13 -1.85 -2.80 14.71
N THR A 14 -0.93 -1.83 14.86
CA THR A 14 -0.63 -0.83 13.82
C THR A 14 -0.04 -1.46 12.55
N PHE A 15 0.73 -2.54 12.67
CA PHE A 15 1.39 -3.19 11.53
C PHE A 15 0.66 -4.44 11.01
N ALA A 16 -0.21 -5.07 11.81
CA ALA A 16 -0.88 -6.32 11.42
C ALA A 16 -2.08 -6.14 10.48
N TRP A 17 -2.73 -4.98 10.51
CA TRP A 17 -3.96 -4.73 9.74
C TRP A 17 -3.74 -4.15 8.35
N THR A 18 -2.64 -3.45 8.08
CA THR A 18 -2.50 -2.65 6.86
C THR A 18 -2.60 -3.49 5.59
N GLY A 19 -1.84 -4.58 5.47
CA GLY A 19 -1.94 -5.50 4.31
C GLY A 19 -3.34 -6.13 4.16
N PRO A 20 -3.85 -6.85 5.18
CA PRO A 20 -5.16 -7.51 5.10
C PRO A 20 -6.34 -6.56 4.88
N VAL A 21 -6.33 -5.37 5.47
CA VAL A 21 -7.43 -4.39 5.31
C VAL A 21 -7.39 -3.76 3.92
N ILE A 22 -6.21 -3.44 3.38
CA ILE A 22 -6.09 -2.99 1.99
C ILE A 22 -6.66 -4.06 1.05
N LEU A 23 -6.26 -5.31 1.24
CA LEU A 23 -6.74 -6.43 0.41
C LEU A 23 -8.26 -6.60 0.48
N ALA A 24 -8.84 -6.54 1.68
CA ALA A 24 -10.29 -6.63 1.87
C ALA A 24 -11.03 -5.49 1.16
N VAL A 25 -10.53 -4.26 1.28
CA VAL A 25 -11.11 -3.10 0.58
C VAL A 25 -11.03 -3.26 -0.94
N VAL A 26 -9.89 -3.73 -1.46
CA VAL A 26 -9.72 -3.96 -2.89
C VAL A 26 -10.71 -5.02 -3.39
N TRP A 27 -10.81 -6.17 -2.72
CA TRP A 27 -11.76 -7.21 -3.12
C TRP A 27 -13.22 -6.78 -3.03
N LEU A 28 -13.59 -5.99 -2.00
CA LEU A 28 -14.94 -5.40 -1.92
C LEU A 28 -15.22 -4.45 -3.09
N CYS A 29 -14.25 -3.60 -3.47
CA CYS A 29 -14.39 -2.72 -4.63
C CYS A 29 -14.53 -3.52 -5.94
N LEU A 30 -13.74 -4.59 -6.11
CA LEU A 30 -13.78 -5.45 -7.29
C LEU A 30 -15.10 -6.23 -7.38
N GLU A 31 -15.63 -6.71 -6.25
CA GLU A 31 -16.94 -7.35 -6.16
C GLU A 31 -18.06 -6.38 -6.54
N ARG A 32 -18.04 -5.16 -5.99
CA ARG A 32 -19.03 -4.12 -6.31
C ARG A 32 -18.94 -3.62 -7.74
N ALA A 33 -17.76 -3.68 -8.36
CA ALA A 33 -17.58 -3.39 -9.77
C ALA A 33 -17.98 -4.56 -10.69
N GLY A 34 -18.37 -5.71 -10.13
CA GLY A 34 -18.73 -6.91 -10.89
C GLY A 34 -17.55 -7.62 -11.55
N ILE A 35 -16.31 -7.31 -11.13
CA ILE A 35 -15.08 -7.87 -11.70
C ILE A 35 -14.76 -9.23 -11.08
N VAL A 36 -14.96 -9.39 -9.76
CA VAL A 36 -14.66 -10.62 -9.03
C VAL A 36 -15.83 -10.98 -8.12
N SER A 37 -16.45 -12.13 -8.32
CA SER A 37 -17.53 -12.65 -7.46
C SER A 37 -17.11 -13.87 -6.63
N MET A 38 -16.10 -14.60 -7.09
CA MET A 38 -15.48 -15.72 -6.37
C MET A 38 -13.97 -15.69 -6.63
N LEU A 39 -13.19 -16.01 -5.60
CA LEU A 39 -11.73 -16.15 -5.67
C LEU A 39 -11.38 -17.62 -5.59
N THR A 40 -10.53 -18.09 -6.50
CA THR A 40 -9.82 -19.35 -6.33
C THR A 40 -8.82 -19.25 -5.19
N VAL A 41 -8.40 -20.39 -4.64
CA VAL A 41 -7.37 -20.44 -3.59
C VAL A 41 -6.07 -19.76 -4.07
N ASN A 42 -5.70 -19.95 -5.35
CA ASN A 42 -4.48 -19.35 -5.91
C ASN A 42 -4.57 -17.82 -5.97
N GLU A 43 -5.71 -17.26 -6.39
CA GLU A 43 -5.92 -15.80 -6.41
C GLU A 43 -5.95 -15.22 -4.99
N ALA A 44 -6.58 -15.92 -4.05
CA ALA A 44 -6.58 -15.51 -2.65
C ALA A 44 -5.16 -15.49 -2.06
N VAL A 45 -4.37 -16.54 -2.29
CA VAL A 45 -2.97 -16.63 -1.83
C VAL A 45 -2.12 -15.54 -2.49
N LEU A 46 -2.26 -15.34 -3.80
CA LEU A 46 -1.54 -14.29 -4.51
C LEU A 46 -1.87 -12.90 -3.95
N GLY A 47 -3.15 -12.62 -3.70
CA GLY A 47 -3.59 -11.35 -3.11
C GLY A 47 -3.04 -11.14 -1.69
N ILE A 48 -3.02 -12.19 -0.87
CA ILE A 48 -2.43 -12.13 0.48
C ILE A 48 -0.94 -11.80 0.40
N VAL A 49 -0.17 -12.56 -0.38
CA VAL A 49 1.28 -12.33 -0.55
C VAL A 49 1.55 -10.94 -1.10
N SER A 50 0.79 -10.54 -2.11
CA SER A 50 0.88 -9.23 -2.76
C SER A 50 0.62 -8.09 -1.77
N SER A 51 -0.45 -8.17 -0.98
CA SER A 51 -0.77 -7.16 0.04
C SER A 51 0.28 -7.08 1.15
N ALA A 52 0.90 -8.21 1.51
CA ALA A 52 1.99 -8.24 2.48
C ALA A 52 3.24 -7.53 1.94
N ILE A 53 3.58 -7.75 0.66
CA ILE A 53 4.69 -7.05 -0.01
C ILE A 53 4.42 -5.54 -0.05
N MET A 54 3.21 -5.12 -0.46
CA MET A 54 2.83 -3.70 -0.48
C MET A 54 3.00 -3.04 0.89
N ALA A 55 2.50 -3.70 1.94
CA ALA A 55 2.59 -3.17 3.30
C ALA A 55 4.04 -3.09 3.78
N PHE A 56 4.87 -4.06 3.43
CA PHE A 56 6.30 -4.08 3.74
C PHE A 56 7.03 -2.92 3.05
N VAL A 57 6.85 -2.74 1.74
CA VAL A 57 7.47 -1.65 0.98
C VAL A 57 7.01 -0.30 1.51
N ALA A 58 5.72 -0.13 1.77
CA ALA A 58 5.16 1.12 2.27
C ALA A 58 5.67 1.50 3.67
N ALA A 59 5.88 0.52 4.55
CA ALA A 59 6.49 0.76 5.85
C ALA A 59 8.00 1.07 5.73
N GLY A 60 8.72 0.30 4.91
CA GLY A 60 10.17 0.37 4.77
C GLY A 60 10.67 1.64 4.08
N ILE A 61 9.95 2.14 3.07
CA ILE A 61 10.41 3.28 2.27
C ILE A 61 10.58 4.57 3.08
N SER A 62 9.90 4.70 4.23
CA SER A 62 10.05 5.84 5.14
C SER A 62 11.49 6.07 5.64
N ILE A 63 12.37 5.06 5.52
CA ILE A 63 13.79 5.19 5.83
C ILE A 63 14.49 6.30 5.03
N VAL A 64 13.99 6.67 3.84
CA VAL A 64 14.60 7.70 2.98
C VAL A 64 14.65 9.08 3.65
N TYR A 65 13.78 9.36 4.61
CA TYR A 65 13.79 10.61 5.39
C TYR A 65 14.77 10.61 6.56
N GLN A 66 15.33 9.44 6.91
CA GLN A 66 16.32 9.31 7.97
C GLN A 66 17.76 9.39 7.42
N ILE A 67 17.93 9.49 6.10
CA ILE A 67 19.24 9.60 5.46
C ILE A 67 19.70 11.07 5.56
N GLU A 68 20.75 11.31 6.34
CA GLU A 68 21.21 12.65 6.79
C GLU A 68 21.60 13.68 5.70
N ASN A 69 21.51 13.35 4.41
CA ASN A 69 21.99 14.22 3.34
C ASN A 69 20.96 14.49 2.21
N ILE A 70 19.71 14.04 2.38
CA ILE A 70 18.70 14.16 1.32
C ILE A 70 17.69 15.27 1.64
N PRO A 71 17.48 16.26 0.75
CA PRO A 71 16.40 17.23 0.90
C PRO A 71 15.04 16.53 1.02
N LYS A 72 14.17 16.97 1.94
CA LYS A 72 12.85 16.35 2.18
C LYS A 72 12.02 16.16 0.92
N ALA A 73 12.02 17.15 0.02
CA ALA A 73 11.30 17.05 -1.25
C ALA A 73 11.86 15.92 -2.14
N PHE A 74 13.18 15.74 -2.18
CA PHE A 74 13.81 14.66 -2.93
C PHE A 74 13.53 13.29 -2.30
N ALA A 75 13.57 13.20 -0.97
CA ALA A 75 13.14 12.01 -0.24
C ALA A 75 11.67 11.66 -0.54
N GLY A 76 10.80 12.67 -0.63
CA GLY A 76 9.41 12.53 -1.06
C GLY A 76 9.25 12.01 -2.48
N LEU A 77 10.06 12.49 -3.43
CA LEU A 77 10.04 11.97 -4.80
C LEU A 77 10.48 10.50 -4.88
N ILE A 78 11.52 10.11 -4.13
CA ILE A 78 11.94 8.71 -4.05
C ILE A 78 10.82 7.85 -3.46
N GLN A 79 10.22 8.30 -2.35
CA GLN A 79 9.10 7.59 -1.73
C GLN A 79 7.93 7.44 -2.70
N CYS A 80 7.57 8.51 -3.41
CA CYS A 80 6.51 8.52 -4.41
C CYS A 80 6.77 7.49 -5.52
N ALA A 81 7.98 7.50 -6.09
CA ALA A 81 8.36 6.61 -7.17
C ALA A 81 8.32 5.13 -6.75
N VAL A 82 8.89 4.80 -5.58
CA VAL A 82 8.90 3.42 -5.07
C VAL A 82 7.49 2.93 -4.79
N LEU A 83 6.66 3.72 -4.09
CA LEU A 83 5.27 3.37 -3.81
C LEU A 83 4.43 3.24 -5.10
N TYR A 84 4.67 4.11 -6.09
CA TYR A 84 3.94 4.05 -7.35
C TYR A 84 4.24 2.76 -8.11
N ILE A 85 5.52 2.39 -8.23
CA ILE A 85 5.95 1.17 -8.91
C ILE A 85 5.41 -0.06 -8.18
N ASP A 86 5.51 -0.08 -6.86
CA ASP A 86 5.02 -1.17 -6.01
C ASP A 86 3.50 -1.36 -6.19
N TYR A 87 2.72 -0.30 -6.03
CA TYR A 87 1.26 -0.39 -6.10
C TYR A 87 0.78 -0.67 -7.52
N LEU A 88 1.30 0.04 -8.52
CA LEU A 88 0.91 -0.20 -9.91
C LEU A 88 1.27 -1.63 -10.34
N GLY A 89 2.50 -2.06 -10.06
CA GLY A 89 2.97 -3.40 -10.41
C GLY A 89 2.12 -4.49 -9.78
N ILE A 90 1.83 -4.36 -8.48
CA ILE A 90 1.03 -5.35 -7.76
C ILE A 90 -0.42 -5.36 -8.24
N TYR A 91 -1.02 -4.20 -8.51
CA TYR A 91 -2.39 -4.14 -9.03
C TYR A 91 -2.50 -4.75 -10.44
N ILE A 92 -1.47 -4.59 -11.28
CA ILE A 92 -1.42 -5.23 -12.60
C ILE A 92 -1.26 -6.75 -12.46
N ILE A 93 -0.31 -7.22 -11.63
CA ILE A 93 -0.04 -8.66 -11.41
C ILE A 93 -1.29 -9.39 -10.92
N ASN A 94 -2.07 -8.76 -10.04
CA ASN A 94 -3.29 -9.35 -9.50
C ASN A 94 -4.53 -9.09 -10.36
N GLY A 95 -4.41 -8.38 -11.48
CA GLY A 95 -5.56 -8.01 -12.32
C GLY A 95 -6.58 -7.09 -11.64
N TRP A 96 -6.17 -6.35 -10.61
CA TRP A 96 -7.04 -5.44 -9.86
C TRP A 96 -7.36 -4.15 -10.61
N ILE A 97 -6.52 -3.78 -11.60
CA ILE A 97 -6.75 -2.64 -12.48
C ILE A 97 -6.63 -3.10 -13.94
N PRO A 98 -7.62 -2.76 -14.79
CA PRO A 98 -7.50 -2.99 -16.22
C PRO A 98 -6.53 -1.95 -16.84
N THR A 99 -5.78 -2.38 -17.84
CA THR A 99 -4.64 -1.62 -18.39
C THR A 99 -5.05 -0.29 -19.05
N ASP A 100 -6.29 -0.18 -19.54
CA ASP A 100 -6.87 1.05 -20.10
C ASP A 100 -7.18 2.11 -19.03
N ARG A 101 -7.17 1.74 -17.74
CA ARG A 101 -7.48 2.61 -16.60
C ARG A 101 -6.27 2.98 -15.75
N ILE A 102 -5.05 2.64 -16.19
CA ILE A 102 -3.82 2.98 -15.48
C ILE A 102 -3.72 4.49 -15.21
N TRP A 103 -4.13 5.34 -16.16
CA TRP A 103 -4.10 6.80 -15.97
C TRP A 103 -5.00 7.28 -14.82
N VAL A 104 -6.17 6.65 -14.61
CA VAL A 104 -7.06 6.98 -13.50
C VAL A 104 -6.38 6.64 -12.17
N PHE A 105 -5.76 5.46 -12.11
CA PHE A 105 -4.98 5.05 -10.96
C PHE A 105 -3.84 6.02 -10.67
N THR A 106 -3.08 6.42 -11.69
CA THR A 106 -1.97 7.37 -11.52
C THR A 106 -2.46 8.69 -10.93
N LEU A 107 -3.58 9.22 -11.42
CA LEU A 107 -4.14 10.47 -10.89
C LEU A 107 -4.57 10.34 -9.42
N ILE A 108 -5.29 9.26 -9.07
CA ILE A 108 -5.72 9.00 -7.69
C ILE A 108 -4.51 8.82 -6.79
N PHE A 109 -3.53 8.02 -7.21
CA PHE A 109 -2.31 7.77 -6.47
C PHE A 109 -1.57 9.08 -6.17
N LEU A 110 -1.33 9.92 -7.18
CA LEU A 110 -0.61 11.18 -7.00
C LEU A 110 -1.37 12.13 -6.07
N ALA A 111 -2.69 12.24 -6.22
CA ALA A 111 -3.52 13.07 -5.35
C ALA A 111 -3.45 12.61 -3.88
N VAL A 112 -3.65 11.31 -3.63
CA VAL A 112 -3.57 10.74 -2.28
C VAL A 112 -2.16 10.87 -1.71
N PHE A 113 -1.12 10.61 -2.51
CA PHE A 113 0.27 10.74 -2.09
C PHE A 113 0.58 12.17 -1.64
N VAL A 114 0.23 13.18 -2.45
CA VAL A 114 0.47 14.59 -2.11
C VAL A 114 -0.26 14.99 -0.84
N ILE A 115 -1.52 14.57 -0.67
CA ILE A 115 -2.32 14.86 0.53
C ILE A 115 -1.65 14.26 1.78
N VAL A 116 -1.30 12.96 1.72
CA VAL A 116 -0.68 12.26 2.85
C VAL A 116 0.70 12.83 3.17
N TRP A 117 1.52 13.05 2.13
CA TRP A 117 2.87 13.58 2.27
C TRP A 117 2.87 14.97 2.91
N SER A 118 2.03 15.88 2.41
CA SER A 118 1.92 17.25 2.94
C SER A 118 1.31 17.33 4.34
N SER A 119 0.63 16.27 4.78
CA SER A 119 0.08 16.19 6.15
C SER A 119 1.12 15.72 7.17
N ILE A 120 2.19 15.07 6.72
CA ILE A 120 3.23 14.48 7.57
C ILE A 120 4.50 15.33 7.59
N TYR A 121 4.89 15.95 6.47
CA TYR A 121 6.19 16.63 6.28
C TYR A 121 6.07 18.12 5.98
#